data_AF-A0A5C3PMS1-F1
#
_entry.id   AF-A0A5C3PMS1-F1
#
_cell.length_a   1.000
_cell.length_b   1.000
_cell.length_c   1.000
_cell.angle_alpha   90.00
_cell.angle_beta   90.00
_cell.angle_gamma   90.00
#
_symmetry.space_group_name_H-M   'P 1'
#
loop_
_entity.id
_entity.type
_entity.pdbx_description
1 polymer ?
#
loop_
_entity_poly.entity_id
_entity_poly.type
_entity_poly.pdbx_seq_one_letter_code
_entity_poly.pdbx_strand_id
1 'polypeptide(L)'
;MFPPSALPLPGEVLLVTDELLAPADFVLHRFLSSHLKESKHSPALLVSMSEDAGRWKAIAGRSNLNLAAYVESGLVSIIDAMTHLSALQNDSQRSLRSLYDAVCQKLAEHSDQRVLVIVDDLSSMEWIGITVEEIARFTRALCALSRQRNASLVLGHHIVTPGEPDELLKRLLQLCSYHMDVFPLSSGRSGSVSGQVALHLGPASAEAGHPLVSRSTAVHYKLTDSGSMFFERGTGNSVL
;
A
#
# COMPACT_ATOMS: atom_id res chain seq x y z
N MET A 1 6.99 13.46 11.74
CA MET A 1 5.78 13.65 10.90
C MET A 1 5.22 12.26 10.61
N PHE A 2 3.91 12.08 10.69
CA PHE A 2 3.26 10.79 10.41
C PHE A 2 2.72 10.76 8.97
N PRO A 3 2.74 9.61 8.26
CA PRO A 3 3.50 8.40 8.61
C PRO A 3 5.02 8.67 8.58
N PRO A 4 5.84 7.83 9.25
CA PRO A 4 7.30 7.96 9.21
C PRO A 4 7.81 7.93 7.75
N SER A 5 8.68 8.86 7.38
CA SER A 5 9.08 9.09 5.99
C SER A 5 9.83 7.91 5.33
N ALA A 6 10.51 7.11 6.14
CA ALA A 6 11.30 5.95 5.67
C ALA A 6 10.55 4.61 5.79
N LEU A 7 9.27 4.60 6.15
CA LEU A 7 8.48 3.38 6.30
C LEU A 7 7.82 3.00 4.95
N PRO A 8 7.85 1.73 4.51
CA PRO A 8 8.72 0.66 5.00
C PRO A 8 10.18 0.86 4.58
N LEU A 9 11.12 0.35 5.37
CA LEU A 9 12.53 0.32 5.00
C LEU A 9 12.78 -0.72 3.87
N PRO A 10 13.93 -0.65 3.19
CA PRO A 10 14.35 -1.69 2.25
C PRO A 10 14.27 -3.10 2.87
N GLY A 11 13.58 -4.01 2.18
CA GLY A 11 13.35 -5.38 2.63
C GLY A 11 12.19 -5.56 3.61
N GLU A 12 11.57 -4.47 4.09
CA GLU A 12 10.39 -4.53 4.95
C GLU A 12 9.09 -4.56 4.14
N VAL A 13 8.06 -5.13 4.77
CA VAL A 13 6.72 -5.24 4.21
C VAL A 13 5.75 -4.45 5.08
N LEU A 14 5.12 -3.43 4.51
CA LEU A 14 4.04 -2.68 5.13
C LEU A 14 2.70 -3.20 4.59
N LEU A 15 1.87 -3.73 5.47
CA LEU A 15 0.46 -3.99 5.16
C LEU A 15 -0.34 -2.75 5.53
N VAL A 16 -1.06 -2.18 4.57
CA VAL A 16 -2.03 -1.09 4.78
C VAL A 16 -3.42 -1.69 4.67
N THR A 17 -4.19 -1.60 5.75
CA THR A 17 -5.60 -2.00 5.75
C THR A 17 -6.51 -0.80 5.93
N ASP A 18 -7.71 -0.91 5.39
CA ASP A 18 -8.78 0.04 5.64
C ASP A 18 -10.14 -0.62 5.82
N GLU A 19 -11.13 0.20 6.17
CA GLU A 19 -12.54 -0.18 6.14
C GLU A 19 -13.27 0.67 5.09
N LEU A 20 -14.42 0.19 4.61
CA LEU A 20 -15.21 0.90 3.58
C LEU A 20 -15.55 2.37 3.95
N LEU A 21 -15.70 2.67 5.24
CA LEU A 21 -16.00 4.03 5.72
C LEU A 21 -14.76 4.92 5.86
N ALA A 22 -13.55 4.37 5.69
CA ALA A 22 -12.27 5.06 5.85
C ALA A 22 -11.21 4.53 4.88
N PRO A 23 -11.40 4.65 3.55
CA PRO A 23 -10.48 4.11 2.55
C PRO A 23 -9.06 4.70 2.66
N ALA A 24 -8.04 3.87 2.44
CA ALA A 24 -6.63 4.16 2.64
C ALA A 24 -5.83 4.40 1.37
N ASP A 25 -6.45 4.51 0.19
CA ASP A 25 -5.73 4.75 -1.08
C ASP A 25 -4.80 5.97 -0.96
N PHE A 26 -5.25 7.02 -0.28
CA PHE A 26 -4.47 8.24 -0.05
C PHE A 26 -3.13 7.99 0.64
N VAL A 27 -3.02 6.94 1.45
CA VAL A 27 -1.78 6.51 2.11
C VAL A 27 -0.81 5.95 1.07
N LEU A 28 -1.29 5.13 0.13
CA LEU A 28 -0.48 4.58 -0.97
C LEU A 28 0.07 5.71 -1.86
N HIS A 29 -0.79 6.66 -2.24
CA HIS A 29 -0.40 7.87 -2.97
C HIS A 29 0.65 8.70 -2.22
N ARG A 30 0.51 8.80 -0.90
CA ARG A 30 1.48 9.52 -0.05
C ARG A 30 2.84 8.81 0.00
N PHE A 31 2.87 7.48 0.11
CA PHE A 31 4.12 6.72 0.09
C PHE A 31 4.85 6.90 -1.24
N LEU A 32 4.15 6.79 -2.36
CA LEU A 32 4.72 7.06 -3.68
C LEU A 32 5.27 8.49 -3.77
N SER A 33 4.48 9.49 -3.35
CA SER A 33 4.89 10.90 -3.40
C SER A 33 6.13 11.17 -2.54
N SER A 34 6.17 10.62 -1.33
CA SER A 34 7.29 10.81 -0.40
C SER A 34 8.54 10.13 -0.94
N HIS A 35 8.43 8.89 -1.43
CA HIS A 35 9.54 8.15 -2.05
C HIS A 35 10.16 8.91 -3.21
N LEU A 36 9.35 9.43 -4.14
CA LEU A 36 9.86 10.16 -5.31
C LEU A 36 10.45 11.53 -4.95
N LYS A 37 9.92 12.21 -3.92
CA LYS A 37 10.44 13.50 -3.46
C LYS A 37 11.75 13.36 -2.68
N GLU A 38 11.86 12.34 -1.83
CA GLU A 38 13.02 12.10 -0.95
C GLU A 38 14.13 11.36 -1.68
N SER A 39 13.78 10.42 -2.55
CA SER A 39 14.71 9.55 -3.27
C SER A 39 14.63 9.81 -4.77
N LYS A 40 15.14 10.99 -5.20
CA LYS A 40 15.03 11.53 -6.57
C LYS A 40 15.43 10.60 -7.72
N HIS A 41 16.16 9.52 -7.44
CA HIS A 41 16.63 8.54 -8.43
C HIS A 41 16.25 7.10 -8.09
N SER A 42 15.44 6.88 -7.05
CA SER A 42 14.97 5.55 -6.68
C SER A 42 13.71 5.19 -7.46
N PRO A 43 13.70 4.05 -8.17
CA PRO A 43 12.54 3.61 -8.91
C PRO A 43 11.37 3.28 -7.99
N ALA A 44 10.15 3.35 -8.54
CA ALA A 44 8.96 2.79 -7.93
C ALA A 44 8.19 1.93 -8.93
N LEU A 45 7.58 0.86 -8.42
CA LEU A 45 6.76 -0.08 -9.17
C LEU A 45 5.37 -0.11 -8.56
N LEU A 46 4.37 0.27 -9.35
CA LEU A 46 2.96 0.15 -8.99
C LEU A 46 2.41 -1.11 -9.66
N VAL A 47 1.86 -2.01 -8.86
CA VAL A 47 1.10 -3.18 -9.32
C VAL A 47 -0.36 -2.86 -9.04
N SER A 48 -1.08 -2.49 -10.09
CA SER A 48 -2.41 -1.88 -10.01
C SER A 48 -3.50 -2.90 -10.34
N MET A 49 -4.40 -3.18 -9.40
CA MET A 49 -5.61 -3.98 -9.53
C MET A 49 -6.85 -3.11 -9.75
N SER A 50 -7.01 -2.03 -8.99
CA SER A 50 -8.26 -1.25 -8.96
C SER A 50 -8.12 0.15 -9.57
N GLU A 51 -6.95 0.79 -9.43
CA GLU A 51 -6.69 2.10 -10.02
C GLU A 51 -5.97 1.98 -11.38
N ASP A 52 -6.44 2.70 -12.41
CA ASP A 52 -5.69 2.80 -13.66
C ASP A 52 -4.53 3.83 -13.57
N ALA A 53 -3.63 3.80 -14.55
CA ALA A 53 -2.52 4.75 -14.62
C ALA A 53 -2.97 6.23 -14.72
N GLY A 54 -4.15 6.49 -15.27
CA GLY A 54 -4.73 7.83 -15.38
C GLY A 54 -5.13 8.37 -14.01
N ARG A 55 -5.77 7.54 -13.17
CA ARG A 55 -6.16 7.85 -11.80
C ARG A 55 -4.94 8.14 -10.93
N TRP A 56 -3.91 7.31 -11.01
CA TRP A 56 -2.63 7.56 -10.32
C TRP A 56 -2.02 8.92 -10.70
N LYS A 57 -1.99 9.25 -11.99
CA LYS A 57 -1.48 10.54 -12.47
C LYS A 57 -2.34 11.72 -12.00
N ALA A 58 -3.66 11.58 -12.03
CA ALA A 58 -4.59 12.63 -11.63
C ALA A 58 -4.48 12.96 -10.13
N ILE A 59 -4.40 11.95 -9.27
CA ILE A 59 -4.27 12.14 -7.81
C ILE A 59 -2.88 12.67 -7.46
N ALA A 60 -1.82 12.14 -8.08
CA ALA A 60 -0.47 12.66 -7.90
C ALA A 60 -0.36 14.15 -8.29
N GLY A 61 -1.02 14.56 -9.37
CA GLY A 61 -1.07 15.96 -9.81
C GLY A 61 -1.65 16.90 -8.75
N ARG A 62 -2.68 16.47 -8.00
CA ARG A 62 -3.23 17.23 -6.87
C ARG A 62 -2.25 17.41 -5.72
N SER A 63 -1.32 16.47 -5.56
CA SER A 63 -0.24 16.51 -4.56
C SER A 63 1.05 17.21 -5.06
N ASN A 64 0.92 18.01 -6.12
CA ASN A 64 2.03 18.69 -6.82
C ASN A 64 3.13 17.73 -7.28
N LEU A 65 2.76 16.52 -7.71
CA LEU A 65 3.67 15.51 -8.23
C LEU A 65 3.34 15.21 -9.69
N ASN A 66 4.26 15.55 -10.60
CA ASN A 66 4.11 15.21 -12.01
C ASN A 66 4.49 13.73 -12.25
N LEU A 67 3.56 12.82 -11.98
CA LEU A 67 3.79 11.39 -12.15
C LEU A 67 4.05 10.99 -13.61
N ALA A 68 3.48 11.71 -14.58
CA ALA A 68 3.70 11.45 -15.99
C ALA A 68 5.18 11.56 -16.38
N ALA A 69 5.87 12.60 -15.90
CA ALA A 69 7.31 12.76 -16.13
C ALA A 69 8.14 11.62 -15.53
N TYR A 70 7.78 11.12 -14.35
CA TYR A 70 8.45 9.97 -13.74
C TYR A 70 8.24 8.68 -14.54
N VAL A 71 7.03 8.47 -15.06
CA VAL A 71 6.72 7.33 -15.94
C VAL A 71 7.50 7.42 -17.25
N GLU A 72 7.53 8.59 -17.90
CA GLU A 72 8.28 8.83 -19.14
C GLU A 72 9.79 8.65 -18.94
N SER A 73 10.32 9.03 -17.78
CA SER A 73 11.73 8.82 -17.42
C SER A 73 12.10 7.36 -17.08
N GLY A 74 11.11 6.47 -16.95
CA GLY A 74 11.30 5.10 -16.51
C GLY A 74 11.50 4.92 -14.99
N LEU A 75 11.48 6.00 -14.20
CA LEU A 75 11.57 5.92 -12.73
C LEU A 75 10.32 5.34 -12.08
N VAL A 76 9.16 5.45 -12.72
CA VAL A 76 7.93 4.80 -12.25
C VAL A 76 7.44 3.84 -13.32
N SER A 77 7.32 2.57 -12.96
CA SER A 77 6.66 1.55 -13.77
C SER A 77 5.30 1.22 -13.19
N ILE A 78 4.29 1.05 -14.06
CA ILE A 78 2.94 0.65 -13.66
C ILE A 78 2.61 -0.66 -14.38
N ILE A 79 2.34 -1.70 -13.61
CA ILE A 79 1.84 -2.98 -14.09
C ILE A 79 0.34 -3.00 -13.83
N ASP A 80 -0.46 -3.03 -14.89
CA ASP A 80 -1.89 -3.32 -14.79
C ASP A 80 -2.07 -4.82 -14.56
N ALA A 81 -2.38 -5.20 -13.33
CA ALA A 81 -2.52 -6.58 -12.92
C ALA A 81 -3.67 -7.28 -13.66
N MET A 82 -4.75 -6.58 -14.03
CA MET A 82 -5.87 -7.16 -14.76
C MET A 82 -5.46 -7.70 -16.13
N THR A 83 -4.46 -7.10 -16.78
CA THR A 83 -3.91 -7.62 -18.05
C THR A 83 -3.29 -9.00 -17.88
N HIS A 84 -2.69 -9.29 -16.72
CA HIS A 84 -2.10 -10.59 -16.39
C HIS A 84 -3.15 -11.62 -15.93
N LEU A 85 -4.32 -11.15 -15.47
CA LEU A 85 -5.42 -12.00 -15.01
C LEU A 85 -6.38 -12.39 -16.13
N SER A 86 -6.46 -11.61 -17.21
CA SER A 86 -7.30 -11.94 -18.38
C SER A 86 -6.89 -13.27 -19.04
N ALA A 87 -5.61 -13.65 -18.93
CA ALA A 87 -5.10 -14.96 -19.35
C ALA A 87 -5.69 -16.15 -18.56
N LEU A 88 -6.31 -15.89 -17.40
CA LEU A 88 -6.85 -16.92 -16.49
C LEU A 88 -8.27 -17.35 -16.84
N GLN A 89 -8.88 -16.80 -17.88
CA GLN A 89 -10.25 -17.14 -18.30
C GLN A 89 -10.38 -18.59 -18.81
N ASN A 90 -9.28 -19.22 -19.21
CA ASN A 90 -9.27 -20.57 -19.79
C ASN A 90 -8.60 -21.63 -18.92
N ASP A 91 -8.01 -21.25 -17.78
CA ASP A 91 -7.28 -22.18 -16.93
C ASP A 91 -8.09 -22.53 -15.68
N SER A 92 -8.24 -23.83 -15.44
CA SER A 92 -8.84 -24.38 -14.22
C SER A 92 -8.09 -23.99 -12.95
N GLN A 93 -6.87 -23.45 -13.07
CA GLN A 93 -6.13 -22.80 -11.99
C GLN A 93 -5.80 -21.34 -12.37
N ARG A 94 -6.49 -20.39 -11.73
CA ARG A 94 -6.22 -18.94 -11.87
C ARG A 94 -4.89 -18.55 -11.21
N SER A 95 -3.78 -18.85 -11.87
CA SER A 95 -2.41 -18.64 -11.36
C SER A 95 -1.96 -17.17 -11.42
N LEU A 96 -1.38 -16.67 -10.33
CA LEU A 96 -0.77 -15.32 -10.27
C LEU A 96 0.67 -15.28 -10.79
N ARG A 97 1.13 -16.37 -11.45
CA ARG A 97 2.51 -16.51 -11.89
C ARG A 97 2.94 -15.46 -12.92
N SER A 98 2.11 -15.17 -13.92
CA SER A 98 2.45 -14.17 -14.94
C SER A 98 2.67 -12.78 -14.33
N LEU A 99 1.83 -12.40 -13.37
CA LEU A 99 1.96 -11.14 -12.63
C LEU A 99 3.25 -11.12 -11.80
N TYR A 100 3.54 -12.21 -11.10
CA TYR A 100 4.79 -12.36 -10.34
C TYR A 100 6.03 -12.24 -11.22
N ASP A 101 6.04 -12.90 -12.38
CA ASP A 101 7.16 -12.86 -13.32
C ASP A 101 7.36 -11.44 -13.89
N ALA A 102 6.28 -10.70 -14.15
CA ALA A 102 6.35 -9.29 -14.56
C ALA A 102 6.98 -8.40 -13.48
N VAL A 103 6.59 -8.60 -12.21
CA VAL A 103 7.22 -7.90 -11.07
C VAL A 103 8.70 -8.25 -10.96
N CYS A 104 9.06 -9.53 -11.12
CA CYS A 104 10.46 -9.97 -11.10
C CYS A 104 11.29 -9.30 -12.19
N GLN A 105 10.75 -9.25 -13.41
CA GLN A 105 11.41 -8.61 -14.54
C GLN A 105 11.66 -7.12 -14.26
N LYS A 106 10.65 -6.40 -13.77
CA LYS A 106 10.80 -4.97 -13.43
C LYS A 106 11.76 -4.70 -12.30
N LEU A 107 11.79 -5.54 -11.27
CA LEU A 107 12.79 -5.41 -10.21
C LEU A 107 14.21 -5.75 -10.69
N ALA A 108 14.37 -6.65 -11.66
CA ALA A 108 15.67 -6.99 -12.23
C ALA A 108 16.29 -5.85 -13.06
N GLU A 109 15.48 -4.97 -13.65
CA GLU A 109 15.93 -3.75 -14.35
C GLU A 109 16.66 -2.77 -13.41
N HIS A 110 16.48 -2.91 -12.09
CA HIS A 110 16.96 -1.98 -11.06
C HIS A 110 17.78 -2.67 -9.96
N SER A 111 18.65 -3.62 -10.31
CA SER A 111 19.35 -4.50 -9.36
C SER A 111 20.16 -3.79 -8.26
N ASP A 112 20.66 -2.58 -8.53
CA ASP A 112 21.53 -1.82 -7.60
C ASP A 112 20.81 -0.64 -6.92
N GLN A 113 19.48 -0.53 -7.11
CA GLN A 113 18.71 0.60 -6.62
C GLN A 113 17.67 0.14 -5.58
N ARG A 114 17.39 1.02 -4.61
CA ARG A 114 16.26 0.82 -3.70
C ARG A 114 14.97 1.10 -4.47
N VAL A 115 14.13 0.09 -4.59
CA VAL A 115 12.83 0.18 -5.27
C VAL A 115 11.71 0.15 -4.24
N LEU A 116 10.71 1.03 -4.40
CA LEU A 116 9.43 0.92 -3.70
C LEU A 116 8.46 0.15 -4.58
N VAL A 117 7.88 -0.93 -4.06
CA VAL A 117 6.82 -1.70 -4.72
C VAL A 117 5.53 -1.46 -3.96
N ILE A 118 4.49 -1.00 -4.67
CA ILE A 118 3.14 -0.86 -4.12
C ILE A 118 2.23 -1.83 -4.88
N VAL A 119 1.55 -2.69 -4.15
CA VAL A 119 0.45 -3.52 -4.68
C VAL A 119 -0.83 -2.97 -4.08
N ASP A 120 -1.70 -2.38 -4.91
CA ASP A 120 -3.00 -1.91 -4.44
C ASP A 120 -4.01 -3.09 -4.39
N ASP A 121 -5.02 -2.92 -3.54
CA ASP A 121 -6.25 -3.71 -3.49
C ASP A 121 -6.11 -5.23 -3.75
N LEU A 122 -5.49 -5.93 -2.80
CA LEU A 122 -5.46 -7.40 -2.80
C LEU A 122 -6.84 -8.03 -2.60
N SER A 123 -7.79 -7.31 -2.00
CA SER A 123 -9.15 -7.81 -1.76
C SER A 123 -9.91 -8.01 -3.08
N SER A 124 -9.70 -7.11 -4.05
CA SER A 124 -10.28 -7.24 -5.39
C SER A 124 -9.85 -8.53 -6.11
N MET A 125 -8.63 -9.04 -5.87
CA MET A 125 -8.20 -10.33 -6.43
C MET A 125 -9.10 -11.48 -5.95
N GLU A 126 -9.46 -11.48 -4.67
CA GLU A 126 -10.37 -12.47 -4.10
C GLU A 126 -11.78 -12.30 -4.68
N TRP A 127 -12.27 -11.07 -4.81
CA TRP A 127 -13.61 -10.77 -5.33
C TRP A 127 -13.81 -11.18 -6.79
N ILE A 128 -12.78 -11.08 -7.64
CA ILE A 128 -12.84 -11.61 -9.01
C ILE A 128 -12.69 -13.14 -9.06
N GLY A 129 -12.51 -13.78 -7.91
CA GLY A 129 -12.55 -15.23 -7.70
C GLY A 129 -11.18 -15.92 -7.79
N ILE A 130 -10.09 -15.23 -7.45
CA ILE A 130 -8.79 -15.89 -7.23
C ILE A 130 -8.80 -16.45 -5.80
N THR A 131 -8.35 -17.68 -5.62
CA THR A 131 -8.45 -18.31 -4.29
C THR A 131 -7.48 -17.67 -3.30
N VAL A 132 -7.84 -17.67 -2.02
CA VAL A 132 -7.00 -17.13 -0.94
C VAL A 132 -5.62 -17.82 -0.91
N GLU A 133 -5.54 -19.11 -1.22
CA GLU A 133 -4.25 -19.84 -1.27
C GLU A 133 -3.34 -19.31 -2.37
N GLU A 134 -3.88 -18.93 -3.52
CA GLU A 134 -3.10 -18.38 -4.62
C GLU A 134 -2.62 -16.97 -4.31
N ILE A 135 -3.48 -16.11 -3.77
CA ILE A 135 -3.12 -14.75 -3.34
C ILE A 135 -2.07 -14.81 -2.22
N ALA A 136 -2.23 -15.73 -1.26
CA ALA A 136 -1.26 -15.94 -0.20
C ALA A 136 0.08 -16.46 -0.73
N ARG A 137 0.09 -17.34 -1.75
CA ARG A 137 1.32 -17.81 -2.40
C ARG A 137 2.04 -16.68 -3.12
N PHE A 138 1.29 -15.87 -3.87
CA PHE A 138 1.78 -14.70 -4.58
C PHE A 138 2.39 -13.67 -3.62
N THR A 139 1.65 -13.25 -2.60
CA THR A 139 2.11 -12.25 -1.62
C THR A 139 3.31 -12.75 -0.82
N ARG A 140 3.35 -14.02 -0.43
CA ARG A 140 4.54 -14.62 0.19
C ARG A 140 5.76 -14.59 -0.74
N ALA A 141 5.56 -14.88 -2.03
CA ALA A 141 6.63 -14.81 -3.02
C ALA A 141 7.13 -13.36 -3.22
N LEU A 142 6.23 -12.38 -3.27
CA LEU A 142 6.59 -10.95 -3.32
C LEU A 142 7.35 -10.50 -2.08
N CYS A 143 6.95 -10.94 -0.88
CA CYS A 143 7.68 -10.64 0.35
C CYS A 143 9.10 -11.21 0.31
N ALA A 144 9.28 -12.44 -0.17
CA ALA A 144 10.60 -13.06 -0.34
C ALA A 144 11.45 -12.31 -1.38
N LEU A 145 10.86 -11.97 -2.53
CA LEU A 145 11.51 -11.20 -3.59
C LEU A 145 11.94 -9.83 -3.09
N SER A 146 11.10 -9.14 -2.32
CA SER A 146 11.38 -7.80 -1.78
C SER A 146 12.56 -7.85 -0.82
N ARG A 147 12.63 -8.86 0.06
CA ARG A 147 13.80 -9.09 0.93
C ARG A 147 15.06 -9.41 0.12
N GLN A 148 14.96 -10.27 -0.89
CA GLN A 148 16.09 -10.65 -1.73
C GLN A 148 16.65 -9.47 -2.53
N ARG A 149 15.78 -8.57 -3.00
CA ARG A 149 16.13 -7.41 -3.81
C ARG A 149 16.31 -6.13 -3.00
N ASN A 150 16.19 -6.21 -1.67
CA ASN A 150 16.22 -5.04 -0.78
C ASN A 150 15.22 -3.95 -1.23
N ALA A 151 14.05 -4.37 -1.71
CA ALA A 151 12.95 -3.50 -2.10
C ALA A 151 12.00 -3.29 -0.92
N SER A 152 11.39 -2.12 -0.84
CA SER A 152 10.39 -1.81 0.19
C SER A 152 9.02 -2.16 -0.39
N LEU A 153 8.20 -2.95 0.32
CA LEU A 153 6.93 -3.45 -0.20
C LEU A 153 5.76 -2.89 0.60
N VAL A 154 4.78 -2.29 -0.10
CA VAL A 154 3.51 -1.85 0.47
C VAL A 154 2.38 -2.67 -0.15
N LEU A 155 1.55 -3.28 0.70
CA LEU A 155 0.41 -4.09 0.30
C LEU A 155 -0.88 -3.41 0.79
N GLY A 156 -1.81 -3.10 -0.12
CA GLY A 156 -3.15 -2.61 0.22
C GLY A 156 -4.16 -3.75 0.34
N HIS A 157 -5.00 -3.72 1.37
CA HIS A 157 -6.07 -4.70 1.56
C HIS A 157 -7.28 -4.08 2.27
N HIS A 158 -8.46 -4.26 1.70
CA HIS A 158 -9.73 -3.75 2.25
C HIS A 158 -10.37 -4.76 3.20
N ILE A 159 -10.64 -4.33 4.44
CA ILE A 159 -11.38 -5.10 5.44
C ILE A 159 -12.87 -4.97 5.15
N VAL A 160 -13.48 -6.07 4.71
CA VAL A 160 -14.91 -6.12 4.36
C VAL A 160 -15.80 -6.28 5.59
N THR A 161 -15.32 -7.02 6.59
CA THR A 161 -16.04 -7.30 7.84
C THR A 161 -15.24 -6.79 9.03
N PRO A 162 -15.47 -5.55 9.49
CA PRO A 162 -14.75 -4.99 10.62
C PRO A 162 -14.86 -5.86 11.88
N GLY A 163 -13.73 -6.10 12.54
CA GLY A 163 -13.65 -6.88 13.78
C GLY A 163 -13.45 -8.38 13.60
N GLU A 164 -13.68 -8.92 12.41
CA GLU A 164 -13.47 -10.33 12.10
C GLU A 164 -12.45 -10.47 10.96
N PRO A 165 -11.18 -10.80 11.26
CA PRO A 165 -10.20 -10.96 10.20
C PRO A 165 -10.54 -12.19 9.35
N ASP A 166 -10.65 -11.99 8.05
CA ASP A 166 -10.81 -13.08 7.09
C ASP A 166 -9.50 -13.89 6.93
N GLU A 167 -9.57 -14.99 6.20
CA GLU A 167 -8.43 -15.90 6.00
C GLU A 167 -7.28 -15.26 5.21
N LEU A 168 -7.58 -14.34 4.30
CA LEU A 168 -6.55 -13.63 3.55
C LEU A 168 -5.81 -12.64 4.47
N LEU A 169 -6.56 -11.81 5.21
CA LEU A 169 -6.01 -10.85 6.16
C LEU A 169 -5.14 -11.54 7.21
N LYS A 170 -5.56 -12.66 7.78
CA LYS A 170 -4.73 -13.44 8.72
C LYS A 170 -3.37 -13.80 8.13
N ARG A 171 -3.35 -14.22 6.86
CA ARG A 171 -2.10 -14.59 6.15
C ARG A 171 -1.25 -13.36 5.85
N LEU A 172 -1.86 -12.25 5.42
CA LEU A 172 -1.14 -10.99 5.18
C LEU A 172 -0.51 -10.43 6.45
N LEU A 173 -1.24 -10.45 7.57
CA LEU A 173 -0.75 -10.04 8.88
C LEU A 173 0.50 -10.83 9.29
N GLN A 174 0.54 -12.14 9.04
CA GLN A 174 1.73 -12.96 9.35
C GLN A 174 2.96 -12.61 8.50
N LEU A 175 2.78 -12.00 7.33
CA LEU A 175 3.88 -11.69 6.40
C LEU A 175 4.48 -10.29 6.61
N CYS A 176 3.73 -9.38 7.23
CA CYS A 176 4.08 -7.97 7.33
C CYS A 176 5.11 -7.68 8.43
N SER A 177 6.00 -6.74 8.16
CA SER A 177 6.91 -6.11 9.14
C SER A 177 6.18 -5.05 9.96
N TYR A 178 5.24 -4.34 9.32
CA TYR A 178 4.35 -3.37 9.95
C TYR A 178 2.95 -3.50 9.39
N HIS A 179 1.96 -3.19 10.24
CA HIS A 179 0.56 -3.09 9.87
C HIS A 179 0.07 -1.67 10.15
N MET A 180 -0.23 -0.93 9.08
CA MET A 180 -0.90 0.36 9.15
C MET A 180 -2.39 0.15 8.98
N ASP A 181 -3.14 0.59 9.98
CA ASP A 181 -4.57 0.35 10.09
C ASP A 181 -5.31 1.67 10.02
N VAL A 182 -6.03 1.88 8.93
CA VAL A 182 -6.84 3.08 8.66
C VAL A 182 -8.29 2.75 8.94
N PHE A 183 -8.92 3.47 9.87
CA PHE A 183 -10.25 3.10 10.35
C PHE A 183 -11.09 4.35 10.69
N PRO A 184 -12.43 4.23 10.64
CA PRO A 184 -13.30 5.36 10.91
C PRO A 184 -13.21 5.83 12.37
N LEU A 185 -13.78 7.01 12.64
CA LEU A 185 -13.95 7.48 14.00
C LEU A 185 -15.03 6.64 14.70
N SER A 186 -14.76 6.21 15.93
CA SER A 186 -15.74 5.48 16.74
C SER A 186 -17.00 6.31 17.06
N SER A 187 -16.91 7.64 17.00
CA SER A 187 -18.01 8.58 17.19
C SER A 187 -18.86 8.84 15.94
N GLY A 188 -18.52 8.23 14.79
CA GLY A 188 -19.16 8.51 13.51
C GLY A 188 -18.48 9.62 12.72
N ARG A 189 -19.21 10.29 11.83
CA ARG A 189 -18.62 11.24 10.86
C ARG A 189 -18.29 12.60 11.47
N SER A 190 -17.21 13.22 11.01
CA SER A 190 -16.83 14.59 11.38
C SER A 190 -16.51 15.42 10.14
N GLY A 191 -16.78 16.73 10.18
CA GLY A 191 -16.37 17.67 9.13
C GLY A 191 -14.91 18.11 9.23
N SER A 192 -14.30 17.97 10.42
CA SER A 192 -12.90 18.36 10.67
C SER A 192 -11.93 17.19 10.67
N VAL A 193 -12.42 15.95 10.76
CA VAL A 193 -11.61 14.73 10.83
C VAL A 193 -12.21 13.68 9.90
N SER A 194 -11.40 13.17 8.98
CA SER A 194 -11.82 12.14 8.01
C SER A 194 -11.79 10.74 8.61
N GLY A 195 -10.80 10.44 9.44
CA GLY A 195 -10.65 9.13 10.08
C GLY A 195 -9.43 9.09 11.00
N GLN A 196 -8.99 7.88 11.32
CA GLN A 196 -7.84 7.64 12.20
C GLN A 196 -6.89 6.61 11.58
N VAL A 197 -5.62 6.67 11.99
CA VAL A 197 -4.59 5.71 11.58
C VAL A 197 -3.80 5.23 12.81
N ALA A 198 -3.64 3.92 12.90
CA ALA A 198 -2.74 3.25 13.82
C ALA A 198 -1.59 2.58 13.05
N LEU A 199 -0.48 2.32 13.75
CA LEU A 199 0.71 1.66 13.21
C LEU A 199 1.20 0.62 14.21
N HIS A 200 1.11 -0.64 13.80
CA HIS A 200 1.46 -1.80 14.61
C HIS A 200 2.73 -2.45 14.07
N LEU A 201 3.52 -3.03 14.98
CA LEU A 201 4.61 -3.92 14.60
C LEU A 201 4.01 -5.23 14.10
N GLY A 202 4.44 -5.67 12.93
CA GLY A 202 4.03 -6.94 12.35
C GLY A 202 4.89 -8.11 12.85
N PRO A 203 4.39 -9.35 12.81
CA PRO A 203 5.09 -10.54 13.31
C PRO A 203 6.39 -10.86 12.56
N ALA A 204 6.58 -10.34 11.34
CA ALA A 204 7.80 -10.56 10.57
C ALA A 204 8.96 -9.64 10.99
N SER A 205 8.75 -8.75 11.97
CA SER A 205 9.81 -7.92 12.57
C SER A 205 9.96 -8.20 14.06
N ALA A 206 11.21 -8.29 14.54
CA ALA A 206 11.51 -8.52 15.95
C ALA A 206 11.50 -7.23 16.79
N GLU A 207 11.87 -6.11 16.18
CA GLU A 207 11.99 -4.82 16.85
C GLU A 207 11.37 -3.70 16.00
N ALA A 208 10.84 -2.68 16.68
CA ALA A 208 10.27 -1.51 16.03
C ALA A 208 11.36 -0.48 15.70
N GLY A 209 11.68 -0.35 14.41
CA GLY A 209 12.52 0.74 13.87
C GLY A 209 11.79 2.08 13.76
N HIS A 210 10.47 2.10 13.96
CA HIS A 210 9.63 3.29 13.91
C HIS A 210 8.70 3.38 15.13
N PRO A 211 8.31 4.61 15.57
CA PRO A 211 7.33 4.78 16.62
C PRO A 211 6.00 4.12 16.26
N LEU A 212 5.54 3.22 17.12
CA LEU A 212 4.25 2.55 16.97
C LEU A 212 3.12 3.44 17.51
N VAL A 213 1.93 3.24 16.96
CA VAL A 213 0.72 3.97 17.33
C VAL A 213 -0.39 2.94 17.56
N SER A 214 -0.83 2.76 18.81
CA SER A 214 -1.96 1.86 19.09
C SER A 214 -3.28 2.49 18.63
N ARG A 215 -4.33 1.68 18.44
CA ARG A 215 -5.68 2.17 18.16
C ARG A 215 -6.20 3.15 19.21
N SER A 216 -5.82 2.98 20.50
CA SER A 216 -6.24 3.88 21.58
C SER A 216 -5.62 5.28 21.49
N THR A 217 -4.46 5.40 20.84
CA THR A 217 -3.75 6.67 20.62
C THR A 217 -3.64 6.99 19.13
N ALA A 218 -4.57 6.50 18.32
CA ALA A 218 -4.51 6.63 16.87
C ALA A 218 -4.44 8.10 16.43
N VAL A 219 -3.65 8.35 15.40
CA VAL A 219 -3.47 9.68 14.82
C VAL A 219 -4.69 9.99 13.97
N HIS A 220 -5.26 11.18 14.13
CA HIS A 220 -6.34 11.63 13.28
C HIS A 220 -5.81 12.09 11.93
N TYR A 221 -6.57 11.85 10.86
CA TYR A 221 -6.26 12.43 9.56
C TYR A 221 -7.43 13.22 8.99
N LYS A 222 -7.09 14.21 8.18
CA LYS A 222 -8.04 14.97 7.35
C LYS A 222 -7.58 14.93 5.91
N LEU A 223 -8.49 14.56 5.02
CA LEU A 223 -8.28 14.66 3.58
C LEU A 223 -8.60 16.09 3.12
N THR A 224 -7.73 16.62 2.28
CA THR A 224 -7.81 17.94 1.66
C THR A 224 -7.66 17.79 0.15
N ASP A 225 -7.88 18.87 -0.59
CA ASP A 225 -7.72 18.84 -2.05
C ASP A 225 -6.27 18.55 -2.49
N SER A 226 -5.28 18.86 -1.65
CA SER A 226 -3.85 18.69 -1.93
C SER A 226 -3.21 17.45 -1.29
N GLY A 227 -4.00 16.62 -0.59
CA GLY A 227 -3.53 15.40 0.04
C GLY A 227 -4.04 15.22 1.47
N SER A 228 -3.26 14.54 2.31
CA SER A 228 -3.62 14.22 3.70
C SER A 228 -2.83 15.02 4.73
N MET A 229 -3.51 15.40 5.81
CA MET A 229 -2.91 15.98 7.01
C MET A 229 -3.13 15.04 8.20
N PHE A 230 -2.12 14.89 9.04
CA PHE A 230 -2.14 14.04 10.23
C PHE A 230 -1.91 14.88 11.47
N PHE A 231 -2.68 14.64 12.52
CA PHE A 231 -2.63 15.40 13.76
C PHE A 231 -3.09 14.58 14.96
N GLU A 232 -2.62 14.97 16.14
CA GLU A 232 -3.01 14.31 17.39
C GLU A 232 -4.48 14.51 17.72
N ARG A 233 -5.04 13.60 18.51
CA ARG A 233 -6.42 13.70 18.95
C ARG A 233 -6.63 14.98 19.77
N GLY A 234 -7.66 15.74 19.43
CA GLY A 234 -8.01 16.99 20.12
C GLY A 234 -7.37 18.26 19.55
N THR A 235 -6.48 18.17 18.56
CA THR A 235 -5.83 19.35 17.95
C THR A 235 -6.45 19.79 16.62
N GLY A 236 -7.50 19.10 16.15
CA GLY A 236 -8.10 19.31 14.82
C GLY A 236 -8.65 20.72 14.52
N ASN A 237 -8.90 21.55 15.54
CA ASN A 237 -9.35 22.94 15.36
C ASN A 237 -8.20 23.95 15.17
N SER A 238 -6.95 23.55 15.41
CA SER A 238 -5.77 24.42 15.32
C SER A 238 -4.91 24.16 14.08
N VAL A 239 -5.30 23.23 13.20
CA VAL A 239 -4.55 22.83 11.99
C VAL A 239 -5.28 23.27 10.71
N LEU A 240 -5.90 24.46 10.75
CA LEU A 240 -6.54 25.10 9.58
C LEU A 240 -5.69 26.25 9.06
#